data_AF-A0A933G627-F1
#
_entry.id   AF-A0A933G627-F1
#
_cell.length_a   1.000
_cell.length_b   1.000
_cell.length_c   1.000
_cell.angle_alpha   90.00
_cell.angle_beta   90.00
_cell.angle_gamma   90.00
#
_symmetry.space_group_name_H-M   'P 1'
#
loop_
_entity.id
_entity.type
_entity.pdbx_description
1 polymer ?
#
loop_
_entity_poly.entity_id
_entity_poly.type
_entity_poly.pdbx_seq_one_letter_code
_entity_poly.pdbx_strand_id
1 'polypeptide(L)'
;MTGGGQATLANWTGYNKGINGLIYDIKDPVVAPVVGDFVFHNIGKAGTVAVGPGSLVAPTAFATQSLGGGVTRVLMTFTGLTSTWLRVEVGTGFGLSASEVHYWGNADGDTGQGNSGTNILVSPTDEIWVRTHPTTPLARSPVQDMADVNKDGIASPTDQIYVRTHPTTPLNAVKMITR
;
A
#
# COMPACT_ATOMS: atom_id res chain seq x y z
N MET A 1 -7.91 -10.83 5.12
CA MET A 1 -8.05 -11.20 3.69
C MET A 1 -7.10 -12.36 3.44
N THR A 2 -7.62 -13.53 3.06
CA THR A 2 -6.83 -14.76 2.88
C THR A 2 -5.85 -14.58 1.71
N GLY A 3 -4.56 -14.47 2.04
CA GLY A 3 -3.48 -14.02 1.13
C GLY A 3 -2.96 -15.08 0.15
N GLY A 4 -3.78 -15.53 -0.79
CA GLY A 4 -3.39 -16.53 -1.80
C GLY A 4 -3.60 -16.12 -3.28
N GLY A 5 -3.70 -14.83 -3.60
CA GLY A 5 -3.95 -14.36 -4.98
C GLY A 5 -2.81 -13.53 -5.56
N GLN A 6 -2.78 -13.41 -6.90
CA GLN A 6 -1.94 -12.44 -7.61
C GLN A 6 -2.19 -11.05 -7.03
N ALA A 7 -1.13 -10.24 -6.91
CA ALA A 7 -1.28 -8.84 -6.52
C ALA A 7 -2.35 -8.17 -7.41
N THR A 8 -3.28 -7.47 -6.78
CA THR A 8 -4.24 -6.56 -7.43
C THR A 8 -4.14 -5.18 -6.79
N LEU A 9 -4.82 -4.18 -7.34
CA LEU A 9 -4.94 -2.85 -6.73
C LEU A 9 -5.55 -2.86 -5.32
N ALA A 10 -6.10 -3.99 -4.87
CA ALA A 10 -6.44 -4.18 -3.47
C ALA A 10 -5.20 -4.18 -2.56
N ASN A 11 -4.02 -4.51 -3.10
CA ASN A 11 -2.79 -4.75 -2.36
C ASN A 11 -1.64 -3.80 -2.74
N TRP A 12 -1.80 -2.91 -3.71
CA TRP A 12 -0.81 -1.85 -3.99
C TRP A 12 -1.45 -0.50 -4.31
N THR A 13 -0.68 0.57 -4.16
CA THR A 13 -1.12 1.95 -4.40
C THR A 13 -0.11 2.76 -5.22
N GLY A 14 -0.61 3.72 -5.99
CA GLY A 14 0.17 4.76 -6.66
C GLY A 14 0.51 5.98 -5.80
N TYR A 15 0.17 5.96 -4.51
CA TYR A 15 0.25 7.14 -3.65
C TYR A 15 1.68 7.71 -3.56
N ASN A 16 1.80 9.02 -3.77
CA ASN A 16 3.09 9.72 -3.84
C ASN A 16 3.84 9.88 -2.51
N LYS A 17 3.20 9.53 -1.39
CA LYS A 17 3.86 9.49 -0.07
C LYS A 17 4.22 8.07 0.36
N GLY A 18 4.10 7.11 -0.54
CA GLY A 18 4.39 5.71 -0.27
C GLY A 18 3.42 5.07 0.72
N ILE A 19 3.79 3.89 1.22
CA ILE A 19 3.10 3.25 2.34
C ILE A 19 3.47 4.01 3.60
N ASN A 20 2.64 4.97 3.99
CA ASN A 20 2.83 5.80 5.18
C ASN A 20 1.88 5.42 6.33
N GLY A 21 0.94 4.50 6.08
CA GLY A 21 0.04 4.01 7.11
C GLY A 21 -0.59 2.68 6.73
N LEU A 22 -0.89 1.87 7.76
CA LEU A 22 -1.69 0.67 7.66
C LEU A 22 -2.77 0.68 8.74
N ILE A 23 -3.95 0.19 8.39
CA ILE A 23 -5.08 0.05 9.31
C ILE A 23 -5.55 -1.41 9.27
N TYR A 24 -5.62 -2.03 10.44
CA TYR A 24 -6.13 -3.40 10.60
C TYR A 24 -7.32 -3.37 11.55
N ASP A 25 -8.46 -3.88 11.10
CA ASP A 25 -9.63 -4.09 11.96
C ASP A 25 -9.62 -5.55 12.44
N ILE A 26 -9.54 -5.73 13.75
CA ILE A 26 -9.42 -7.03 14.41
C ILE A 26 -10.71 -7.30 15.18
N LYS A 27 -11.35 -8.43 14.88
CA LYS A 27 -12.59 -8.85 15.54
C LYS A 27 -12.27 -9.71 16.77
N ASP A 28 -12.90 -9.36 17.87
CA ASP A 28 -12.87 -10.05 19.17
C ASP A 28 -11.46 -10.45 19.63
N PRO A 29 -10.49 -9.51 19.67
CA PRO A 29 -9.16 -9.84 20.18
C PRO A 29 -9.25 -10.20 21.67
N VAL A 30 -8.57 -11.28 22.08
CA VAL A 30 -8.61 -11.76 23.48
C VAL A 30 -7.83 -10.85 24.43
N VAL A 31 -6.87 -10.11 23.89
CA VAL A 31 -6.11 -9.04 24.56
C VAL A 31 -5.88 -7.90 23.56
N ALA A 32 -5.62 -6.70 24.06
CA ALA A 32 -5.33 -5.56 23.20
C ALA A 32 -4.07 -5.84 22.33
N PRO A 33 -4.16 -5.71 20.99
CA PRO A 33 -3.01 -5.87 20.11
C PRO A 33 -1.90 -4.87 20.46
N VAL A 34 -0.65 -5.32 20.43
CA VAL A 34 0.54 -4.49 20.63
C VAL A 34 1.42 -4.49 19.39
N VAL A 35 2.33 -3.51 19.28
CA VAL A 35 3.23 -3.40 18.12
C VAL A 35 4.07 -4.66 17.91
N GLY A 36 4.42 -5.37 19.00
CA GLY A 36 5.18 -6.62 18.95
C GLY A 36 4.44 -7.80 18.31
N ASP A 37 3.13 -7.69 18.11
CA ASP A 37 2.33 -8.68 17.37
C ASP A 37 2.53 -8.56 15.85
N PHE A 38 3.26 -7.54 15.38
CA PHE A 38 3.47 -7.27 13.97
C PHE A 38 4.95 -7.15 13.66
N VAL A 39 5.39 -7.80 12.57
CA VAL A 39 6.75 -7.65 12.04
C VAL A 39 6.66 -7.17 10.60
N PHE A 40 7.37 -6.07 10.30
CA PHE A 40 7.33 -5.45 8.98
C PHE A 40 8.68 -5.59 8.27
N HIS A 41 8.62 -6.02 7.03
CA HIS A 41 9.80 -6.12 6.17
C HIS A 41 9.57 -5.33 4.88
N ASN A 42 10.45 -4.37 4.60
CA ASN A 42 10.63 -3.83 3.27
C ASN A 42 11.38 -4.86 2.43
N ILE A 43 10.67 -5.55 1.54
CA ILE A 43 11.21 -6.65 0.70
C ILE A 43 11.60 -6.15 -0.71
N GLY A 44 11.61 -4.84 -0.92
CA GLY A 44 12.04 -4.23 -2.16
C GLY A 44 11.02 -4.36 -3.31
N LYS A 45 11.50 -4.02 -4.50
CA LYS A 45 10.68 -3.96 -5.72
C LYS A 45 10.62 -5.27 -6.51
N ALA A 46 11.39 -6.28 -6.13
CA ALA A 46 11.66 -7.46 -6.97
C ALA A 46 10.47 -8.42 -7.12
N GLY A 47 9.39 -8.25 -6.35
CA GLY A 47 8.21 -9.12 -6.38
C GLY A 47 8.46 -10.50 -5.76
N THR A 48 9.57 -10.67 -5.04
CA THR A 48 9.91 -11.90 -4.33
C THR A 48 9.48 -11.81 -2.88
N VAL A 49 8.99 -12.91 -2.30
CA VAL A 49 8.63 -12.99 -0.88
C VAL A 49 9.83 -13.10 0.07
N ALA A 50 11.05 -13.08 -0.47
CA ALA A 50 12.28 -13.23 0.28
C ALA A 50 12.53 -12.05 1.22
N VAL A 51 12.93 -12.36 2.45
CA VAL A 51 13.33 -11.38 3.46
C VAL A 51 14.84 -11.30 3.50
N GLY A 52 15.39 -10.17 3.08
CA GLY A 52 16.83 -9.92 3.15
C GLY A 52 17.27 -9.34 4.51
N PRO A 53 18.57 -9.39 4.84
CA PRO A 53 19.15 -8.63 5.94
C PRO A 53 18.82 -7.14 5.83
N GLY A 54 18.56 -6.47 6.96
CA GLY A 54 18.25 -5.04 6.99
C GLY A 54 16.86 -4.66 6.44
N SER A 55 16.01 -5.63 6.12
CA SER A 55 14.64 -5.39 5.63
C SER A 55 13.67 -4.91 6.72
N LEU A 56 14.01 -5.07 8.00
CA LEU A 56 13.12 -4.70 9.10
C LEU A 56 12.79 -3.21 9.07
N VAL A 57 11.50 -2.91 9.15
CA VAL A 57 10.97 -1.56 9.29
C VAL A 57 10.14 -1.50 10.57
N ALA A 58 10.33 -0.44 11.36
CA ALA A 58 9.46 -0.16 12.49
C ALA A 58 8.46 0.94 12.12
N PRO A 59 7.19 0.84 12.54
CA PRO A 59 6.28 1.96 12.45
C PRO A 59 6.76 3.10 13.37
N THR A 60 6.59 4.34 12.92
CA THR A 60 6.89 5.55 13.71
C THR A 60 5.83 5.83 14.76
N ALA A 61 4.62 5.28 14.59
CA ALA A 61 3.56 5.34 15.57
C ALA A 61 2.69 4.08 15.51
N PHE A 62 2.17 3.68 16.66
CA PHE A 62 1.23 2.57 16.82
C PHE A 62 0.11 3.02 17.76
N ALA A 63 -1.14 2.80 17.37
CA ALA A 63 -2.30 3.12 18.18
C ALA A 63 -3.39 2.06 18.00
N THR A 64 -4.18 1.86 19.04
CA THR A 64 -5.38 1.03 18.99
C THR A 64 -6.61 1.86 19.33
N GLN A 65 -7.72 1.59 18.64
CA GLN A 65 -9.00 2.24 18.85
C GLN A 65 -10.11 1.19 18.88
N SER A 66 -10.90 1.16 19.95
CA SER A 66 -12.14 0.36 19.95
C SER A 66 -13.17 1.04 19.05
N LEU A 67 -13.74 0.30 18.11
CA LEU A 67 -14.83 0.76 17.24
C LEU A 67 -16.22 0.31 17.75
N GLY A 68 -16.27 -0.36 18.91
CA GLY A 68 -17.48 -1.05 19.36
C GLY A 68 -17.70 -2.39 18.62
N GLY A 69 -18.73 -3.14 19.03
CA GLY A 69 -19.07 -4.42 18.38
C GLY A 69 -17.97 -5.50 18.48
N GLY A 70 -17.04 -5.36 19.42
CA GLY A 70 -15.88 -6.24 19.56
C GLY A 70 -14.79 -6.02 18.50
N VAL A 71 -14.82 -4.91 17.74
CA VAL A 71 -13.77 -4.58 16.78
C VAL A 71 -12.76 -3.61 17.38
N THR A 72 -11.48 -3.99 17.33
CA THR A 72 -10.35 -3.10 17.65
C THR A 72 -9.62 -2.76 16.36
N ARG A 73 -9.56 -1.46 16.05
CA ARG A 73 -8.76 -0.91 14.95
C ARG A 73 -7.34 -0.67 15.42
N VAL A 74 -6.37 -1.21 14.70
CA VAL A 74 -4.95 -0.94 14.87
C VAL A 74 -4.52 0.02 13.77
N LEU A 75 -3.88 1.13 14.15
CA LEU A 75 -3.31 2.12 13.25
C LEU A 75 -1.79 2.08 13.40
N MET A 76 -1.10 1.97 12.26
CA MET A 76 0.35 1.97 12.17
C MET A 76 0.77 3.05 11.19
N THR A 77 1.73 3.89 11.58
CA THR A 77 2.26 4.97 10.74
C THR A 77 3.71 4.70 10.39
N PHE A 78 4.13 5.07 9.18
CA PHE A 78 5.49 4.93 8.68
C PHE A 78 5.97 6.26 8.09
N THR A 79 7.28 6.42 7.92
CA THR A 79 7.87 7.60 7.24
C THR A 79 7.56 7.69 5.75
N GLY A 80 6.88 6.70 5.18
CA GLY A 80 6.60 6.55 3.74
C GLY A 80 7.57 5.58 3.07
N LEU A 81 7.08 4.40 2.71
CA LEU A 81 7.84 3.39 1.96
C LEU A 81 7.43 3.47 0.48
N THR A 82 8.32 3.96 -0.37
CA THR A 82 8.03 4.17 -1.80
C THR A 82 8.66 3.09 -2.67
N SER A 83 8.06 2.84 -3.84
CA SER A 83 8.61 1.94 -4.88
C SER A 83 9.03 0.56 -4.36
N THR A 84 8.22 -0.04 -3.49
CA THR A 84 8.56 -1.26 -2.77
C THR A 84 7.33 -2.05 -2.32
N TRP A 85 7.57 -3.28 -1.86
CA TRP A 85 6.62 -4.08 -1.11
C TRP A 85 6.97 -4.11 0.38
N LEU A 86 5.95 -3.95 1.20
CA LEU A 86 5.95 -4.16 2.63
C LEU A 86 5.29 -5.51 2.94
N ARG A 87 6.08 -6.47 3.43
CA ARG A 87 5.57 -7.71 4.02
C ARG A 87 5.23 -7.45 5.48
N VAL A 88 4.04 -7.88 5.89
CA VAL A 88 3.55 -7.76 7.26
C VAL A 88 3.28 -9.15 7.79
N GLU A 89 4.03 -9.57 8.80
CA GLU A 89 3.74 -10.76 9.58
C GLU A 89 2.87 -10.36 10.76
N VAL A 90 1.74 -11.04 10.92
CA VAL A 90 0.79 -10.83 12.00
C VAL A 90 0.83 -12.06 12.89
N GLY A 91 1.24 -11.89 14.15
CA GLY A 91 1.35 -12.95 15.13
C GLY A 91 0.02 -13.27 15.82
N THR A 92 0.04 -14.30 16.67
CA THR A 92 -1.14 -14.80 17.37
C THR A 92 -1.38 -14.16 18.74
N GLY A 93 -0.57 -13.19 19.14
CA GLY A 93 -0.55 -12.65 20.52
C GLY A 93 -1.87 -12.06 21.00
N PHE A 94 -2.72 -11.61 20.08
CA PHE A 94 -4.07 -11.08 20.36
C PHE A 94 -5.22 -12.05 20.04
N GLY A 95 -4.93 -13.34 19.82
CA GLY A 95 -5.94 -14.39 19.72
C GLY A 95 -6.24 -14.92 18.33
N LEU A 96 -5.40 -14.65 17.33
CA LEU A 96 -5.49 -15.36 16.04
C LEU A 96 -5.15 -16.85 16.21
N SER A 97 -5.85 -17.71 15.46
CA SER A 97 -5.60 -19.16 15.49
C SER A 97 -4.30 -19.57 14.80
N ALA A 98 -3.81 -18.75 13.88
CA ALA A 98 -2.55 -18.92 13.18
C ALA A 98 -1.96 -17.56 12.79
N SER A 99 -0.64 -17.49 12.66
CA SER A 99 0.02 -16.29 12.13
C SER A 99 -0.34 -16.08 10.65
N GLU A 100 -0.48 -14.82 10.25
CA GLU A 100 -0.80 -14.43 8.88
C GLU A 100 0.34 -13.61 8.25
N VAL A 101 0.41 -13.60 6.92
CA VAL A 101 1.39 -12.79 6.19
C VAL A 101 0.71 -12.05 5.04
N HIS A 102 0.71 -10.72 5.13
CA HIS A 102 0.14 -9.80 4.15
C HIS A 102 1.22 -9.03 3.40
N TYR A 103 0.88 -8.51 2.21
CA TYR A 103 1.77 -7.69 1.41
C TYR A 103 1.06 -6.43 0.95
N TRP A 104 1.74 -5.30 1.09
CA TRP A 104 1.28 -3.99 0.64
C TRP A 104 2.34 -3.38 -0.26
N GLY A 105 1.96 -2.96 -1.45
CA GLY A 105 2.87 -2.41 -2.45
C GLY A 105 2.68 -0.91 -2.63
N ASN A 106 3.75 -0.23 -3.02
CA ASN A 106 3.67 1.10 -3.60
C ASN A 106 4.47 1.14 -4.89
N ALA A 107 3.80 1.49 -5.98
CA ALA A 107 4.42 1.80 -7.27
C ALA A 107 4.16 3.29 -7.54
N ASP A 108 5.14 4.12 -7.24
CA ASP A 108 4.98 5.56 -7.06
C ASP A 108 4.48 6.28 -8.34
N GLY A 109 3.22 6.74 -8.34
CA GLY A 109 2.55 7.33 -9.51
C GLY A 109 1.83 6.36 -10.45
N ASP A 110 1.74 5.06 -10.13
CA ASP A 110 0.97 4.08 -10.91
C ASP A 110 -0.54 4.31 -10.74
N THR A 111 -1.26 4.31 -11.86
CA THR A 111 -2.73 4.42 -11.89
C THR A 111 -3.41 3.08 -12.20
N GLY A 112 -2.63 1.99 -12.19
CA GLY A 112 -3.11 0.66 -12.55
C GLY A 112 -3.17 0.45 -14.07
N GLN A 113 -2.90 1.49 -14.87
CA GLN A 113 -3.02 1.47 -16.31
C GLN A 113 -1.68 1.14 -16.96
N GLY A 114 -1.70 0.46 -18.11
CA GLY A 114 -0.45 0.15 -18.84
C GLY A 114 0.46 -0.87 -18.14
N ASN A 115 0.03 -1.45 -17.02
CA ASN A 115 0.71 -2.54 -16.34
C ASN A 115 0.80 -3.79 -17.24
N SER A 116 1.94 -4.50 -17.17
CA SER A 116 2.23 -5.60 -18.09
C SER A 116 2.77 -6.81 -17.35
N GLY A 117 2.14 -7.98 -17.51
CA GLY A 117 2.63 -9.26 -16.99
C GLY A 117 2.96 -9.19 -15.49
N THR A 118 4.24 -9.11 -15.16
CA THR A 118 4.78 -9.05 -13.79
C THR A 118 5.27 -7.66 -13.37
N ASN A 119 5.05 -6.62 -14.16
CA ASN A 119 5.51 -5.25 -13.88
C ASN A 119 4.34 -4.33 -13.55
N ILE A 120 4.49 -3.57 -12.47
CA ILE A 120 3.68 -2.41 -12.13
C ILE A 120 4.45 -1.18 -12.64
N LEU A 121 4.13 -0.75 -13.86
CA LEU A 121 4.81 0.29 -14.61
C LEU A 121 4.15 1.64 -14.37
N VAL A 122 4.97 2.68 -14.30
CA VAL A 122 4.53 4.06 -14.31
C VAL A 122 4.91 4.61 -15.67
N SER A 123 3.91 4.88 -16.49
CA SER A 123 4.06 5.05 -17.93
C SER A 123 3.30 6.29 -18.44
N PRO A 124 3.49 6.68 -19.70
CA PRO A 124 2.63 7.70 -20.32
C PRO A 124 1.13 7.32 -20.30
N THR A 125 0.79 6.04 -20.20
CA THR A 125 -0.61 5.62 -20.08
C THR A 125 -1.23 6.07 -18.75
N ASP A 126 -0.46 6.02 -17.66
CA ASP A 126 -0.88 6.53 -16.35
C ASP A 126 -1.06 8.04 -16.36
N GLU A 127 -0.12 8.75 -17.00
CA GLU A 127 -0.20 10.21 -17.14
C GLU A 127 -1.45 10.64 -17.91
N ILE A 128 -1.77 9.92 -18.99
CA ILE A 128 -2.99 10.16 -19.78
C ILE A 128 -4.22 9.84 -18.94
N TRP A 129 -4.19 8.78 -18.12
CA TRP A 129 -5.30 8.44 -17.23
C TRP A 129 -5.62 9.58 -16.26
N VAL A 130 -4.62 10.13 -15.57
CA VAL A 130 -4.83 11.28 -14.67
C VAL A 130 -5.43 12.47 -15.44
N ARG A 131 -4.89 12.77 -16.62
CA ARG A 131 -5.36 13.88 -17.46
C ARG A 131 -6.83 13.75 -17.86
N THR A 132 -7.31 12.54 -18.12
CA THR A 132 -8.69 12.29 -18.57
C THR A 132 -9.68 12.09 -17.42
N HIS A 133 -9.21 12.04 -16.17
CA HIS A 133 -10.03 11.90 -14.97
C HIS A 133 -9.84 13.05 -13.96
N PRO A 134 -9.96 14.33 -14.38
CA PRO A 134 -9.86 15.44 -13.44
C PRO A 134 -11.07 15.47 -12.50
N THR A 135 -10.83 15.87 -11.26
CA THR A 135 -11.91 16.16 -10.30
C THR A 135 -11.87 17.62 -9.87
N THR A 136 -12.86 18.06 -9.10
CA THR A 136 -12.99 19.47 -8.71
C THR A 136 -13.30 19.61 -7.22
N PRO A 137 -13.12 20.78 -6.61
CA PRO A 137 -13.52 21.02 -5.23
C PRO A 137 -15.01 20.72 -4.94
N LEU A 138 -15.88 20.81 -5.96
CA LEU A 138 -17.32 20.54 -5.83
C LEU A 138 -17.68 19.07 -6.09
N ALA A 139 -16.78 18.31 -6.72
CA ALA A 139 -16.92 16.89 -6.99
C ALA A 139 -15.55 16.24 -6.73
N ARG A 140 -15.23 16.05 -5.45
CA ARG A 140 -13.90 15.64 -4.98
C ARG A 140 -13.61 14.18 -5.28
N SER A 141 -12.33 13.88 -5.44
CA SER A 141 -11.83 12.52 -5.57
C SER A 141 -12.13 11.68 -4.31
N PRO A 142 -12.74 10.49 -4.45
CA PRO A 142 -12.80 9.54 -3.34
C PRO A 142 -11.40 9.00 -3.00
N VAL A 143 -11.23 8.40 -1.82
CA VAL A 143 -9.93 7.88 -1.37
C VAL A 143 -9.34 6.82 -2.32
N GLN A 144 -10.18 6.05 -3.01
CA GLN A 144 -9.75 5.04 -3.99
C GLN A 144 -9.40 5.63 -5.36
N ASP A 145 -9.63 6.91 -5.61
CA ASP A 145 -9.37 7.52 -6.91
C ASP A 145 -7.89 7.46 -7.25
N MET A 146 -7.57 6.75 -8.31
CA MET A 146 -6.20 6.53 -8.74
C MET A 146 -5.62 7.72 -9.48
N ALA A 147 -6.46 8.62 -9.99
CA ALA A 147 -6.00 9.85 -10.64
C ALA A 147 -5.50 10.89 -9.62
N ASP A 148 -6.05 10.87 -8.40
CA ASP A 148 -5.57 11.66 -7.27
C ASP A 148 -4.43 10.90 -6.56
N VAL A 149 -3.22 11.03 -7.11
CA VAL A 149 -2.02 10.31 -6.62
C VAL A 149 -1.42 10.97 -5.39
N ASN A 150 -1.79 12.22 -5.06
CA ASN A 150 -1.33 12.91 -3.86
C ASN A 150 -2.35 12.86 -2.68
N LYS A 151 -3.54 12.32 -2.95
CA LYS A 151 -4.66 12.13 -2.01
C LYS A 151 -5.10 13.42 -1.32
N ASP A 152 -5.02 14.55 -2.03
CA ASP A 152 -5.53 15.84 -1.56
C ASP A 152 -7.03 16.04 -1.85
N GLY A 153 -7.65 15.08 -2.52
CA GLY A 153 -9.06 15.07 -2.88
C GLY A 153 -9.37 15.76 -4.19
N ILE A 154 -8.36 16.12 -5.00
CA ILE A 154 -8.50 16.72 -6.33
C ILE A 154 -7.46 16.14 -7.31
N ALA A 155 -7.91 15.28 -8.23
CA ALA A 155 -7.11 14.88 -9.39
C ALA A 155 -6.91 16.07 -10.33
N SER A 156 -5.67 16.54 -10.44
CA SER A 156 -5.32 17.82 -11.05
C SER A 156 -4.10 17.73 -11.97
N PRO A 157 -3.73 18.82 -12.67
CA PRO A 157 -2.45 18.87 -13.39
C PRO A 157 -1.22 18.63 -12.50
N THR A 158 -1.31 18.83 -11.19
CA THR A 158 -0.23 18.50 -10.24
C THR A 158 0.02 17.00 -10.21
N ASP A 159 -1.04 16.19 -10.09
CA ASP A 159 -0.98 14.73 -10.13
C ASP A 159 -0.46 14.23 -11.47
N GLN A 160 -0.93 14.84 -12.55
CA GLN A 160 -0.50 14.52 -13.91
C GLN A 160 1.02 14.76 -14.10
N ILE A 161 1.54 15.91 -13.64
CA ILE A 161 2.97 16.23 -13.68
C ILE A 161 3.76 15.28 -12.77
N TYR A 162 3.20 14.91 -11.62
CA TYR A 162 3.81 13.94 -10.73
C TYR A 162 4.06 12.61 -11.44
N VAL A 163 3.02 12.00 -12.01
CA VAL A 163 3.13 10.73 -12.76
C VAL A 163 4.15 10.85 -13.91
N ARG A 164 4.09 11.95 -14.67
CA ARG A 164 5.02 12.22 -15.78
C ARG A 164 6.49 12.23 -15.36
N THR A 165 6.79 12.69 -14.15
CA THR A 165 8.16 12.86 -13.64
C THR A 165 8.69 11.63 -12.90
N HIS A 166 7.86 10.59 -12.72
CA HIS A 166 8.22 9.34 -12.04
C HIS A 166 8.09 8.11 -12.96
N PRO A 167 8.51 8.16 -14.25
CA PRO A 167 8.35 7.02 -15.14
C PRO A 167 9.25 5.87 -14.68
N THR A 168 8.74 4.65 -14.85
CA THR A 168 9.53 3.43 -14.66
C THR A 168 9.64 2.66 -15.96
N THR A 169 10.64 1.78 -15.99
CA THR A 169 10.88 0.81 -17.04
C THR A 169 10.75 -0.59 -16.42
N PRO A 170 10.63 -1.65 -17.23
CA PRO A 170 10.69 -3.00 -16.72
C PRO A 170 11.96 -3.32 -15.90
N LEU A 171 13.03 -2.53 -15.95
CA LEU A 171 14.23 -2.77 -15.14
C LEU A 171 14.15 -2.23 -13.72
N ASN A 172 13.40 -1.14 -13.49
CA ASN A 172 13.36 -0.43 -12.20
C ASN A 172 11.96 -0.32 -11.57
N ALA A 173 10.91 -0.79 -12.27
CA ALA A 173 9.55 -0.87 -11.79
C ALA A 173 9.37 -1.85 -10.62
N VAL A 174 8.30 -1.67 -9.86
CA VAL A 174 7.85 -2.64 -8.87
C VAL A 174 7.28 -3.84 -9.59
N LYS A 175 7.72 -5.03 -9.21
CA LYS A 175 7.22 -6.29 -9.77
C LYS A 175 6.03 -6.77 -8.97
N MET A 176 5.06 -7.40 -9.63
CA MET A 176 3.97 -8.08 -8.95
C MET A 176 4.53 -9.20 -8.07
N ILE A 177 3.99 -9.35 -6.85
CA ILE A 177 4.26 -10.51 -6.02
C ILE A 177 3.52 -11.72 -6.60
N THR A 178 4.26 -12.80 -6.84
CA THR A 178 3.72 -14.14 -7.12
C THR A 178 3.98 -15.03 -5.91
N ARG A 179 2.91 -15.65 -5.38
CA ARG A 179 2.95 -16.61 -4.26
C ARG A 179 2.75 -18.03 -4.79
#